data_AF-A0A7X7K8H4-F1
#
_entry.id   AF-A0A7X7K8H4-F1
#
_cell.length_a   1.000
_cell.length_b   1.000
_cell.length_c   1.000
_cell.angle_alpha   90.00
_cell.angle_beta   90.00
_cell.angle_gamma   90.00
#
_symmetry.space_group_name_H-M   'P 1'
#
loop_
_entity.id
_entity.type
_entity.pdbx_description
1 polymer ?
#
loop_
_entity_poly.entity_id
_entity_poly.type
_entity_poly.pdbx_seq_one_letter_code
_entity_poly.pdbx_strand_id
1 'polypeptide(L)'
;MVDEAGDCLSLPFRGERFDASSAQIDGAPARSARHADEVLTVCGPGHHAGDTLTLAVDVVVPLQTVSASQVGYSITLDRDRNPFYYLVSWVGGCDRFGPCDNRPDQFATYTFRVTHPAELMVACPGTITKLSETETRCEFTHDGGPTYSTFGVGAYPAAAWVPTDMGMWGSARVTVYDRPGNGLAEALDPAHHAAFVRWLEERFGPYPFGDELRVLTAPTYWNGFEHPGNIVLDDGLHRVLRPSYLRNAQHVLDHEIAHQWAGDETTLADTYDFVWKEAMAEYLTFAFEASTEEAAAIRTLSAWKSFSRGAAYFPVPAERPPLFDYYGDVYGPGPMILFRQIEALSSRDQVLAALATLLGEPRAISVDDVLAALETSTGLDLGAYAAAWIHGTGAPVWPTASVTYTPGAAETSTLAVRITSAPERRCKFHVALRGEAAEDVVNVAVDTFRDGPEQTLAIATPPFVVTSTLLDPLAECLVYPGTATRTERRHPWRSERALGHAPLP
;
A
#
# COMPACT_ATOMS: atom_id res chain seq x y z
N MET A 1 -1.60 -6.13 -28.83
CA MET A 1 -1.95 -5.45 -30.10
C MET A 1 -2.05 -6.48 -31.22
N VAL A 2 -3.02 -6.33 -32.12
CA VAL A 2 -3.09 -7.13 -33.36
C VAL A 2 -2.52 -6.29 -34.51
N ASP A 3 -1.78 -6.89 -35.44
CA ASP A 3 -1.29 -6.16 -36.61
C ASP A 3 -2.41 -5.72 -37.58
N GLU A 4 -2.11 -4.82 -38.52
CA GLU A 4 -3.10 -4.27 -39.48
C GLU A 4 -3.76 -5.33 -40.37
N ALA A 5 -3.11 -6.49 -40.54
CA ALA A 5 -3.64 -7.62 -41.30
C ALA A 5 -4.56 -8.52 -40.46
N GLY A 6 -4.54 -8.39 -39.13
CA GLY A 6 -5.26 -9.28 -38.23
C GLY A 6 -4.53 -10.59 -37.94
N ASP A 7 -3.29 -10.74 -38.41
CA ASP A 7 -2.62 -12.03 -38.54
C ASP A 7 -1.75 -12.39 -37.33
N CYS A 8 -1.37 -11.40 -36.52
CA CYS A 8 -0.45 -11.57 -35.39
C CYS A 8 -0.93 -10.88 -34.12
N LEU A 9 -0.81 -11.55 -32.98
CA LEU A 9 -0.99 -11.01 -31.64
C LEU A 9 0.36 -10.73 -30.98
N SER A 10 0.52 -9.53 -30.43
CA SER A 10 1.71 -9.12 -29.65
C SER A 10 1.34 -8.74 -28.22
N LEU A 11 2.05 -9.31 -27.25
CA LEU A 11 1.91 -9.04 -25.82
C LEU A 11 3.30 -8.86 -25.16
N PRO A 12 3.41 -7.99 -24.14
CA PRO A 12 4.62 -7.94 -23.31
C PRO A 12 4.95 -9.31 -22.72
N PHE A 13 6.22 -9.67 -22.77
CA PHE A 13 6.76 -10.91 -22.20
C PHE A 13 8.25 -10.74 -21.87
N ARG A 14 8.57 -10.60 -20.59
CA ARG A 14 9.94 -10.55 -20.07
C ARG A 14 10.46 -11.90 -19.59
N GLY A 15 9.69 -12.97 -19.77
CA GLY A 15 10.11 -14.31 -19.41
C GLY A 15 11.29 -14.77 -20.27
N GLU A 16 12.21 -15.52 -19.65
CA GLU A 16 13.45 -15.93 -20.31
C GLU A 16 13.26 -17.09 -21.29
N ARG A 17 12.23 -17.92 -21.09
CA ARG A 17 12.07 -19.20 -21.80
C ARG A 17 10.59 -19.45 -22.13
N PHE A 18 10.32 -19.64 -23.42
CA PHE A 18 9.04 -20.15 -23.92
C PHE A 18 9.29 -21.22 -25.00
N ASP A 19 8.37 -22.15 -25.14
CA ASP A 19 8.38 -23.13 -26.21
C ASP A 19 7.59 -22.61 -27.42
N ALA A 20 8.29 -22.12 -28.45
CA ALA A 20 7.65 -21.62 -29.67
C ALA A 20 6.80 -22.67 -30.39
N SER A 21 7.08 -23.96 -30.21
CA SER A 21 6.31 -25.05 -30.83
C SER A 21 4.98 -25.34 -30.13
N SER A 22 4.83 -24.90 -28.88
CA SER A 22 3.58 -24.99 -28.11
C SER A 22 2.57 -23.90 -28.47
N ALA A 23 3.02 -22.84 -29.15
CA ALA A 23 2.21 -21.65 -29.40
C ALA A 23 0.99 -21.96 -30.27
N GLN A 24 -0.19 -21.57 -29.79
CA GLN A 24 -1.47 -21.76 -30.47
C GLN A 24 -2.30 -20.47 -30.42
N ILE A 25 -3.08 -20.24 -31.48
CA ILE A 25 -4.16 -19.26 -31.49
C ILE A 25 -5.46 -20.00 -31.73
N ASP A 26 -6.44 -19.81 -30.85
CA ASP A 26 -7.76 -20.45 -30.87
C ASP A 26 -7.69 -21.99 -30.98
N GLY A 27 -6.68 -22.58 -30.32
CA GLY A 27 -6.41 -24.02 -30.31
C GLY A 27 -5.76 -24.57 -31.59
N ALA A 28 -5.52 -23.72 -32.59
CA ALA A 28 -4.75 -24.10 -33.79
C ALA A 28 -3.27 -23.75 -33.62
N PRO A 29 -2.33 -24.60 -34.09
CA PRO A 29 -0.90 -24.27 -34.07
C PRO A 29 -0.60 -22.94 -34.76
N ALA A 30 0.21 -22.10 -34.11
CA ALA A 30 0.65 -20.84 -34.68
C ALA A 30 1.49 -21.06 -35.95
N ARG A 31 1.31 -20.20 -36.95
CA ARG A 31 2.16 -20.13 -38.14
C ARG A 31 3.59 -19.69 -37.79
N SER A 32 3.72 -18.81 -36.81
CA SER A 32 5.00 -18.41 -36.24
C SER A 32 4.84 -17.86 -34.84
N ALA A 33 5.83 -18.08 -33.97
CA ALA A 33 5.95 -17.42 -32.68
C ALA A 33 7.37 -16.89 -32.53
N ARG A 34 7.50 -15.61 -32.16
CA ARG A 34 8.79 -14.92 -31.99
C ARG A 34 8.75 -14.09 -30.73
N HIS A 35 9.81 -14.19 -29.94
CA HIS A 35 10.09 -13.28 -28.83
C HIS A 35 11.26 -12.38 -29.21
N ALA A 36 11.04 -11.07 -29.20
CA ALA A 36 12.07 -10.06 -29.39
C ALA A 36 11.70 -8.80 -28.60
N ASP A 37 12.70 -8.11 -28.05
CA ASP A 37 12.52 -6.83 -27.35
C ASP A 37 11.43 -6.87 -26.26
N GLU A 38 11.43 -7.94 -25.45
CA GLU A 38 10.46 -8.18 -24.37
C GLU A 38 9.00 -8.28 -24.84
N VAL A 39 8.77 -8.65 -26.10
CA VAL A 39 7.44 -8.83 -26.69
C VAL A 39 7.34 -10.21 -27.32
N LEU A 40 6.34 -10.99 -26.94
CA LEU A 40 5.96 -12.21 -27.64
C LEU A 40 4.96 -11.85 -28.75
N THR A 41 5.34 -12.16 -29.99
CA THR A 41 4.47 -12.06 -31.18
C THR A 41 4.13 -13.47 -31.67
N VAL A 42 2.85 -13.79 -31.76
CA VAL A 42 2.34 -15.07 -32.27
C VAL A 42 1.40 -14.80 -33.42
N CYS A 43 1.64 -15.45 -34.57
CA CYS A 43 0.86 -15.27 -35.79
C CYS A 43 0.10 -16.53 -36.16
N GLY A 44 -1.16 -16.38 -36.55
CA GLY A 44 -2.08 -17.45 -36.89
C GLY A 44 -2.87 -17.14 -38.17
N PRO A 45 -3.99 -17.82 -38.42
CA PRO A 45 -4.99 -17.38 -39.40
C PRO A 45 -5.47 -15.95 -39.10
N GLY A 46 -5.82 -15.16 -40.11
CA GLY A 46 -6.24 -13.77 -39.88
C GLY A 46 -7.50 -13.65 -39.02
N HIS A 47 -7.51 -12.62 -38.17
CA HIS A 47 -8.58 -12.26 -37.24
C HIS A 47 -9.09 -10.85 -37.53
N HIS A 48 -10.27 -10.50 -37.04
CA HIS A 48 -10.85 -9.18 -37.20
C HIS A 48 -10.80 -8.38 -35.90
N ALA A 49 -10.76 -7.06 -36.03
CA ALA A 49 -10.90 -6.18 -34.86
C ALA A 49 -12.25 -6.46 -34.16
N GLY A 50 -12.20 -6.75 -32.86
CA GLY A 50 -13.36 -7.12 -32.06
C GLY A 50 -13.49 -8.62 -31.77
N ASP A 51 -12.71 -9.48 -32.44
CA ASP A 51 -12.67 -10.90 -32.13
C ASP A 51 -12.04 -11.15 -30.75
N THR A 52 -12.57 -12.14 -30.02
CA THR A 52 -11.92 -12.68 -28.82
C THR A 52 -10.97 -13.79 -29.26
N LEU A 53 -9.69 -13.65 -28.90
CA LEU A 53 -8.64 -14.60 -29.27
C LEU A 53 -8.12 -15.33 -28.03
N THR A 54 -7.84 -16.62 -28.17
CA THR A 54 -7.15 -17.40 -27.14
C THR A 54 -5.72 -17.67 -27.57
N LEU A 55 -4.75 -17.04 -26.89
CA LEU A 55 -3.35 -17.39 -26.98
C LEU A 55 -3.02 -18.47 -25.96
N ALA A 56 -2.45 -19.58 -26.40
CA ALA A 56 -1.84 -20.57 -25.52
C ALA A 56 -0.35 -20.73 -25.86
N VAL A 57 0.50 -20.76 -24.84
CA VAL A 57 1.94 -20.99 -24.97
C VAL A 57 2.48 -21.56 -23.66
N ASP A 58 3.38 -22.53 -23.78
CA ASP A 58 4.12 -23.09 -22.66
C ASP A 58 5.34 -22.21 -22.36
N VAL A 59 5.44 -21.79 -21.10
CA VAL A 59 6.52 -20.94 -20.59
C VAL A 59 7.19 -21.60 -19.40
N VAL A 60 8.50 -21.38 -19.26
CA VAL A 60 9.26 -21.85 -18.10
C VAL A 60 9.61 -20.64 -17.24
N VAL A 61 8.93 -20.52 -16.10
CA VAL A 61 9.25 -19.51 -15.09
C VAL A 61 10.38 -20.03 -14.21
N PRO A 62 11.56 -19.37 -14.18
CA PRO A 62 12.67 -19.83 -13.35
C PRO A 62 12.34 -19.69 -11.86
N LEU A 63 12.90 -20.58 -11.05
CA LEU A 63 12.92 -20.42 -9.60
C LEU A 63 13.88 -19.28 -9.26
N GLN A 64 13.34 -18.07 -9.15
CA GLN A 64 14.09 -16.84 -8.97
C GLN A 64 13.26 -15.78 -8.28
N THR A 65 13.90 -15.11 -7.32
CA THR A 65 13.43 -13.87 -6.74
C THR A 65 13.93 -12.68 -7.55
N VAL A 66 13.03 -11.78 -7.95
CA VAL A 66 13.36 -10.58 -8.72
C VAL A 66 13.97 -9.53 -7.79
N SER A 67 15.19 -9.06 -8.06
CA SER A 67 15.90 -8.08 -7.20
C SER A 67 16.03 -8.55 -5.73
N ALA A 68 16.42 -7.66 -4.82
CA ALA A 68 16.30 -7.91 -3.37
C ALA A 68 14.84 -7.75 -2.90
N SER A 69 13.92 -8.43 -3.61
CA SER A 69 12.50 -8.46 -3.33
C SER A 69 12.04 -9.86 -2.85
N GLN A 70 10.73 -10.11 -2.78
CA GLN A 70 10.11 -11.43 -2.61
C GLN A 70 9.02 -11.60 -3.68
N VAL A 71 9.27 -11.00 -4.85
CA VAL A 71 8.46 -11.09 -6.06
C VAL A 71 9.10 -12.11 -7.01
N GLY A 72 8.29 -12.85 -7.74
CA GLY A 72 8.72 -13.93 -8.63
C GLY A 72 8.20 -15.30 -8.21
N TYR A 73 8.76 -16.35 -8.81
CA TYR A 73 8.57 -17.73 -8.38
C TYR A 73 9.71 -18.15 -7.47
N SER A 74 9.48 -18.36 -6.18
CA SER A 74 10.55 -18.62 -5.23
C SER A 74 10.09 -19.48 -4.05
N ILE A 75 11.08 -19.93 -3.26
CA ILE A 75 10.90 -20.79 -2.10
C ILE A 75 11.56 -20.12 -0.90
N THR A 76 10.79 -19.97 0.16
CA THR A 76 11.27 -19.49 1.46
C THR A 76 11.00 -20.54 2.52
N LEU A 77 11.84 -20.58 3.55
CA LEU A 77 11.69 -21.52 4.66
C LEU A 77 11.12 -20.80 5.89
N ASP A 78 10.16 -21.42 6.55
CA ASP A 78 9.77 -20.98 7.89
C ASP A 78 10.83 -21.32 8.95
N ARG A 79 10.54 -20.98 10.20
CA ARG A 79 11.45 -21.28 11.33
C ARG A 79 11.65 -22.78 11.56
N ASP A 80 10.68 -23.60 11.17
CA ASP A 80 10.69 -25.06 11.29
C ASP A 80 11.22 -25.75 10.02
N ARG A 81 11.74 -24.96 9.07
CA ARG A 81 12.33 -25.40 7.78
C ARG A 81 11.31 -25.97 6.79
N ASN A 82 10.03 -25.69 6.97
CA ASN A 82 8.99 -26.01 6.00
C ASN A 82 9.11 -25.09 4.78
N PRO A 83 9.05 -25.63 3.56
CA PRO A 83 9.13 -24.82 2.34
C PRO A 83 7.78 -24.17 2.01
N PHE A 84 7.79 -22.85 1.91
CA PHE A 84 6.74 -22.05 1.30
C PHE A 84 7.12 -21.70 -0.12
N TYR A 85 6.35 -22.20 -1.07
CA TYR A 85 6.49 -21.92 -2.50
C TYR A 85 5.52 -20.80 -2.84
N TYR A 86 5.97 -19.81 -3.61
CA TYR A 86 5.08 -18.74 -4.05
C TYR A 86 5.42 -18.27 -5.46
N LEU A 87 4.39 -17.86 -6.19
CA LEU A 87 4.45 -17.09 -7.44
C LEU A 87 3.70 -15.78 -7.20
N VAL A 88 4.45 -14.69 -7.07
CA VAL A 88 3.90 -13.37 -6.71
C VAL A 88 4.33 -12.34 -7.75
N SER A 89 3.38 -11.60 -8.29
CA SER A 89 3.62 -10.44 -9.16
C SER A 89 3.78 -9.16 -8.35
N TRP A 90 4.14 -8.09 -9.05
CA TRP A 90 4.15 -6.71 -8.55
C TRP A 90 3.70 -5.80 -9.70
N VAL A 91 3.47 -4.52 -9.44
CA VAL A 91 3.15 -3.51 -10.46
C VAL A 91 4.09 -3.65 -11.64
N GLY A 92 3.52 -3.86 -12.83
CA GLY A 92 4.29 -4.07 -14.05
C GLY A 92 4.89 -5.45 -14.22
N GLY A 93 4.54 -6.45 -13.40
CA GLY A 93 5.31 -7.69 -13.24
C GLY A 93 4.76 -8.96 -13.89
N CYS A 94 3.48 -9.01 -14.29
CA CYS A 94 2.85 -10.24 -14.76
C CYS A 94 3.48 -10.82 -16.04
N ASP A 95 4.04 -9.96 -16.89
CA ASP A 95 4.76 -10.31 -18.12
C ASP A 95 6.04 -11.13 -17.89
N ARG A 96 6.49 -11.26 -16.64
CA ARG A 96 7.60 -12.15 -16.25
C ARG A 96 7.18 -13.61 -16.16
N PHE A 97 5.88 -13.89 -16.01
CA PHE A 97 5.35 -15.23 -15.79
C PHE A 97 4.68 -15.84 -17.01
N GLY A 98 4.42 -15.00 -18.02
CA GLY A 98 3.79 -15.36 -19.28
C GLY A 98 3.46 -14.09 -20.06
N PRO A 99 3.01 -14.18 -21.32
CA PRO A 99 2.58 -13.01 -22.09
C PRO A 99 1.39 -12.33 -21.39
N CYS A 100 1.53 -11.04 -21.05
CA CYS A 100 0.55 -10.33 -20.24
C CYS A 100 0.56 -8.82 -20.55
N ASP A 101 -0.60 -8.16 -20.54
CA ASP A 101 -0.66 -6.70 -20.45
C ASP A 101 -0.36 -6.30 -19.00
N ASN A 102 0.86 -5.81 -18.78
CA ASN A 102 1.40 -5.54 -17.46
C ASN A 102 1.11 -4.12 -16.96
N ARG A 103 0.33 -3.32 -17.69
CA ARG A 103 -0.08 -2.01 -17.20
C ARG A 103 -0.97 -2.18 -15.96
N PRO A 104 -0.81 -1.31 -14.95
CA PRO A 104 -1.55 -1.47 -13.70
C PRO A 104 -3.03 -1.08 -13.82
N ASP A 105 -3.42 -0.39 -14.88
CA ASP A 105 -4.81 -0.01 -15.19
C ASP A 105 -5.64 -1.16 -15.78
N GLN A 106 -5.07 -2.37 -15.88
CA GLN A 106 -5.72 -3.54 -16.45
C GLN A 106 -6.26 -4.48 -15.37
N PHE A 107 -7.55 -4.78 -15.47
CA PHE A 107 -8.18 -5.91 -14.79
C PHE A 107 -8.22 -7.13 -15.69
N ALA A 108 -8.23 -8.30 -15.08
CA ALA A 108 -8.44 -9.56 -15.77
C ALA A 108 -9.15 -10.56 -14.85
N THR A 109 -9.71 -11.60 -15.44
CA THR A 109 -10.14 -12.79 -14.70
C THR A 109 -9.04 -13.84 -14.73
N TYR A 110 -8.89 -14.61 -13.66
CA TYR A 110 -7.79 -15.57 -13.54
C TYR A 110 -8.33 -16.97 -13.26
N THR A 111 -7.76 -17.95 -13.94
CA THR A 111 -7.93 -19.36 -13.58
C THR A 111 -6.56 -19.97 -13.39
N PHE A 112 -6.20 -20.28 -12.14
CA PHE A 112 -4.98 -20.99 -11.82
C PHE A 112 -5.30 -22.47 -11.67
N ARG A 113 -4.63 -23.33 -12.44
CA ARG A 113 -4.62 -24.78 -12.20
C ARG A 113 -3.22 -25.17 -11.77
N VAL A 114 -3.09 -25.62 -10.53
CA VAL A 114 -1.81 -25.86 -9.89
C VAL A 114 -1.68 -27.34 -9.59
N THR A 115 -0.74 -28.00 -10.25
CA THR A 115 -0.32 -29.37 -9.90
C THR A 115 0.73 -29.30 -8.79
N HIS A 116 0.52 -30.03 -7.70
CA HIS A 116 1.41 -30.00 -6.54
C HIS A 116 1.51 -31.38 -5.84
N PRO A 117 2.54 -31.61 -5.01
CA PRO A 117 2.59 -32.78 -4.12
C PRO A 117 1.39 -32.83 -3.17
N ALA A 118 0.97 -34.04 -2.79
CA ALA A 118 -0.26 -34.27 -2.03
C ALA A 118 -0.27 -33.69 -0.61
N GLU A 119 0.91 -33.45 -0.06
CA GLU A 119 1.12 -32.85 1.26
C GLU A 119 1.00 -31.33 1.27
N LEU A 120 0.95 -30.68 0.09
CA LEU A 120 0.80 -29.22 -0.01
C LEU A 120 -0.66 -28.81 -0.12
N MET A 121 -0.97 -27.70 0.53
CA MET A 121 -2.16 -26.90 0.28
C MET A 121 -1.78 -25.72 -0.61
N VAL A 122 -2.62 -25.41 -1.60
CA VAL A 122 -2.46 -24.24 -2.46
C VAL A 122 -3.53 -23.21 -2.10
N ALA A 123 -3.13 -21.94 -2.07
CA ALA A 123 -4.02 -20.81 -1.93
C ALA A 123 -3.71 -19.73 -2.97
N CYS A 124 -4.75 -19.18 -3.59
CA CYS A 124 -4.69 -18.07 -4.54
C CYS A 124 -5.95 -17.21 -4.44
N PRO A 125 -5.99 -16.00 -5.05
CA PRO A 125 -7.21 -15.23 -5.25
C PRO A 125 -8.33 -16.04 -5.90
N GLY A 126 -9.57 -15.73 -5.50
CA GLY A 126 -10.79 -16.35 -6.03
C GLY A 126 -11.22 -17.62 -5.31
N THR A 127 -12.18 -18.34 -5.89
CA THR A 127 -12.72 -19.58 -5.31
C THR A 127 -11.73 -20.73 -5.48
N ILE A 128 -11.32 -21.35 -4.36
CA ILE A 128 -10.42 -22.50 -4.36
C ILE A 128 -11.24 -23.80 -4.42
N THR A 129 -10.95 -24.63 -5.42
CA THR A 129 -11.50 -25.98 -5.57
C THR A 129 -10.37 -27.00 -5.61
N LYS A 130 -10.36 -27.94 -4.66
CA LYS A 130 -9.48 -29.11 -4.71
C LYS A 130 -10.03 -30.11 -5.74
N LEU A 131 -9.36 -30.26 -6.87
CA LEU A 131 -9.78 -31.17 -7.95
C LEU A 131 -9.33 -32.61 -7.67
N SER A 132 -8.16 -32.77 -7.05
CA SER A 132 -7.62 -34.04 -6.56
C SER A 132 -6.65 -33.80 -5.40
N GLU A 133 -6.04 -34.86 -4.85
CA GLU A 133 -4.95 -34.70 -3.88
C GLU A 133 -3.74 -33.94 -4.43
N THR A 134 -3.54 -33.90 -5.76
CA THR A 134 -2.35 -33.30 -6.39
C THR A 134 -2.69 -32.17 -7.36
N GLU A 135 -3.92 -31.67 -7.35
CA GLU A 135 -4.36 -30.60 -8.24
C GLU A 135 -5.39 -29.69 -7.56
N THR A 136 -5.10 -28.39 -7.57
CA THR A 136 -5.98 -27.34 -7.06
C THR A 136 -6.30 -26.34 -8.17
N ARG A 137 -7.56 -25.90 -8.23
CA ARG A 137 -8.02 -24.83 -9.13
C ARG A 137 -8.45 -23.61 -8.34
N CYS A 138 -7.96 -22.43 -8.70
CA CYS A 138 -8.45 -21.14 -8.21
C CYS A 138 -9.12 -20.39 -9.37
N GLU A 139 -10.34 -19.91 -9.16
CA GLU A 139 -11.11 -19.14 -10.15
C GLU A 139 -11.45 -17.76 -9.58
N PHE A 140 -10.81 -16.71 -10.12
CA PHE A 140 -11.09 -15.32 -9.81
C PHE A 140 -11.87 -14.70 -10.98
N THR A 141 -13.16 -14.44 -10.75
CA THR A 141 -14.10 -13.94 -11.78
C THR A 141 -14.79 -12.65 -11.35
N HIS A 142 -14.23 -11.93 -10.38
CA HIS A 142 -14.76 -10.66 -9.91
C HIS A 142 -14.37 -9.53 -10.87
N ASP A 143 -15.22 -8.51 -10.97
CA ASP A 143 -14.83 -7.26 -11.61
C ASP A 143 -13.84 -6.54 -10.66
N GLY A 144 -12.69 -6.10 -11.19
CA GLY A 144 -11.54 -5.64 -10.39
C GLY A 144 -10.39 -6.65 -10.39
N GLY A 145 -9.39 -6.46 -9.51
CA GLY A 145 -8.26 -7.37 -9.38
C GLY A 145 -7.18 -7.17 -10.46
N PRO A 146 -6.26 -6.22 -10.28
CA PRO A 146 -5.26 -5.88 -11.29
C PRO A 146 -4.21 -6.97 -11.46
N THR A 147 -3.50 -6.93 -12.59
CA THR A 147 -2.48 -7.93 -12.96
C THR A 147 -1.28 -8.00 -12.01
N TYR A 148 -1.14 -7.04 -11.10
CA TYR A 148 -0.07 -7.05 -10.11
C TYR A 148 -0.43 -7.76 -8.80
N SER A 149 -1.64 -7.58 -8.28
CA SER A 149 -2.04 -8.15 -6.98
C SER A 149 -2.80 -9.46 -7.14
N THR A 150 -3.46 -9.73 -8.27
CA THR A 150 -4.19 -11.00 -8.43
C THR A 150 -3.28 -12.17 -8.84
N PHE A 151 -2.09 -11.90 -9.38
CA PHE A 151 -1.04 -12.90 -9.57
C PHE A 151 -0.33 -13.20 -8.23
N GLY A 152 -1.01 -13.92 -7.33
CA GLY A 152 -0.48 -14.34 -6.03
C GLY A 152 -0.87 -15.79 -5.73
N VAL A 153 -0.01 -16.74 -6.01
CA VAL A 153 -0.23 -18.17 -5.73
C VAL A 153 0.78 -18.62 -4.66
N GLY A 154 0.29 -19.16 -3.55
CA GLY A 154 1.11 -19.76 -2.50
C GLY A 154 0.84 -21.25 -2.36
N ALA A 155 1.87 -22.04 -2.06
CA ALA A 155 1.75 -23.44 -1.68
C ALA A 155 2.58 -23.73 -0.44
N TYR A 156 1.98 -24.39 0.53
CA TYR A 156 2.59 -24.67 1.83
C TYR A 156 2.18 -26.04 2.36
N PRO A 157 2.97 -26.71 3.24
CA PRO A 157 2.52 -27.97 3.83
C PRO A 157 1.17 -27.79 4.51
N ALA A 158 0.20 -28.65 4.20
CA ALA A 158 -1.15 -28.54 4.72
C ALA A 158 -1.18 -28.57 6.27
N ALA A 159 -0.25 -29.30 6.89
CA ALA A 159 -0.09 -29.34 8.34
C ALA A 159 0.39 -28.01 8.96
N ALA A 160 0.90 -27.08 8.14
CA ALA A 160 1.40 -25.78 8.56
C ALA A 160 0.44 -24.62 8.24
N TRP A 161 -0.69 -24.88 7.59
CA TRP A 161 -1.80 -23.92 7.44
C TRP A 161 -3.04 -24.46 8.15
N VAL A 162 -3.06 -24.31 9.47
CA VAL A 162 -4.21 -24.71 10.28
C VAL A 162 -5.24 -23.57 10.26
N PRO A 163 -6.49 -23.82 9.80
CA PRO A 163 -7.50 -22.78 9.72
C PRO A 163 -8.09 -22.47 11.09
N THR A 164 -8.23 -21.18 11.38
CA THR A 164 -9.01 -20.62 12.48
C THR A 164 -10.12 -19.75 11.88
N ASP A 165 -11.37 -20.14 12.10
CA ASP A 165 -12.53 -19.36 11.69
C ASP A 165 -12.70 -18.14 12.60
N MET A 166 -12.62 -16.95 11.99
CA MET A 166 -12.72 -15.66 12.68
C MET A 166 -14.14 -15.09 12.64
N GLY A 167 -15.09 -15.82 12.03
CA GLY A 167 -16.47 -15.40 11.88
C GLY A 167 -16.70 -14.41 10.73
N MET A 168 -17.80 -13.67 10.81
CA MET A 168 -18.18 -12.69 9.80
C MET A 168 -17.58 -11.32 10.11
N TRP A 169 -16.82 -10.76 9.17
CA TRP A 169 -16.37 -9.38 9.17
C TRP A 169 -17.08 -8.67 8.01
N GLY A 170 -18.05 -7.81 8.33
CA GLY A 170 -18.96 -7.28 7.31
C GLY A 170 -19.73 -8.38 6.58
N SER A 171 -19.69 -8.38 5.26
CA SER A 171 -20.29 -9.40 4.39
C SER A 171 -19.39 -10.60 4.11
N ALA A 172 -18.13 -10.61 4.55
CA ALA A 172 -17.18 -11.70 4.29
C ALA A 172 -16.97 -12.59 5.53
N ARG A 173 -16.89 -13.91 5.33
CA ARG A 173 -16.40 -14.84 6.33
C ARG A 173 -14.88 -14.89 6.30
N VAL A 174 -14.26 -14.75 7.45
CA VAL A 174 -12.80 -14.66 7.55
C VAL A 174 -12.21 -15.91 8.16
N THR A 175 -11.19 -16.47 7.49
CA THR A 175 -10.40 -17.60 8.01
C THR A 175 -8.93 -17.23 8.02
N VAL A 176 -8.29 -17.39 9.18
CA VAL A 176 -6.84 -17.22 9.33
C VAL A 176 -6.17 -18.59 9.26
N TYR A 177 -5.23 -18.77 8.34
CA TYR A 177 -4.40 -19.97 8.21
C TYR A 177 -3.03 -19.70 8.83
N ASP A 178 -2.84 -20.21 10.04
CA ASP A 178 -1.64 -20.01 10.83
C ASP A 178 -0.88 -21.31 11.08
N ARG A 179 0.42 -21.21 11.33
CA ARG A 179 1.24 -22.38 11.66
C ARG A 179 0.95 -22.84 13.10
N PRO A 180 0.96 -24.15 13.39
CA PRO A 180 0.82 -24.65 14.75
C PRO A 180 1.83 -23.98 15.71
N GLY A 181 1.33 -23.35 16.78
CA GLY A 181 2.16 -22.68 17.78
C GLY A 181 2.76 -21.34 17.34
N ASN A 182 2.34 -20.78 16.19
CA ASN A 182 2.76 -19.45 15.78
C ASN A 182 2.03 -18.36 16.55
N GLY A 183 0.73 -18.43 16.75
CA GLY A 183 0.04 -17.50 17.66
C GLY A 183 -0.42 -16.19 17.01
N LEU A 184 -0.35 -16.06 15.68
CA LEU A 184 -0.83 -14.86 14.99
C LEU A 184 -2.37 -14.80 15.06
N ALA A 185 -3.06 -15.91 14.78
CA ALA A 185 -4.52 -15.95 14.82
C ALA A 185 -5.07 -15.52 16.20
N GLU A 186 -4.41 -15.96 17.28
CA GLU A 186 -4.75 -15.61 18.66
C GLU A 186 -4.38 -14.18 19.05
N ALA A 187 -3.43 -13.56 18.34
CA ALA A 187 -3.01 -12.18 18.58
C ALA A 187 -3.91 -11.15 17.90
N LEU A 188 -4.73 -11.57 16.93
CA LEU A 188 -5.71 -10.72 16.25
C LEU A 188 -6.99 -10.59 17.09
N ASP A 189 -7.62 -9.41 17.05
CA ASP A 189 -8.92 -9.17 17.67
C ASP A 189 -10.02 -9.22 16.59
N PRO A 190 -10.80 -10.32 16.51
CA PRO A 190 -11.85 -10.43 15.50
C PRO A 190 -12.92 -9.34 15.60
N ALA A 191 -13.20 -8.83 16.80
CA ALA A 191 -14.23 -7.82 16.99
C ALA A 191 -13.78 -6.45 16.43
N HIS A 192 -12.51 -6.11 16.61
CA HIS A 192 -11.89 -4.93 16.02
C HIS A 192 -11.93 -4.99 14.49
N HIS A 193 -11.40 -6.06 13.90
CA HIS A 193 -11.36 -6.20 12.44
C HIS A 193 -12.75 -6.27 11.81
N ALA A 194 -13.70 -6.94 12.46
CA ALA A 194 -15.09 -6.94 12.02
C ALA A 194 -15.71 -5.54 12.04
N ALA A 195 -15.34 -4.69 13.01
CA ALA A 195 -15.77 -3.30 13.06
C ALA A 195 -15.10 -2.44 11.97
N PHE A 196 -13.82 -2.68 11.69
CA PHE A 196 -13.12 -2.00 10.61
C PHE A 196 -13.69 -2.33 9.22
N VAL A 197 -13.93 -3.62 8.92
CA VAL A 197 -14.55 -4.03 7.65
C VAL A 197 -15.94 -3.43 7.49
N ARG A 198 -16.79 -3.44 8.54
CA ARG A 198 -18.10 -2.76 8.47
C ARG A 198 -17.95 -1.25 8.22
N TRP A 199 -16.95 -0.61 8.85
CA TRP A 199 -16.68 0.81 8.66
C TRP A 199 -16.26 1.13 7.21
N LEU A 200 -15.49 0.26 6.57
CA LEU A 200 -15.18 0.34 5.13
C LEU A 200 -16.43 0.11 4.28
N GLU A 201 -17.21 -0.92 4.58
CA GLU A 201 -18.42 -1.26 3.80
C GLU A 201 -19.48 -0.16 3.80
N GLU A 202 -19.68 0.50 4.95
CA GLU A 202 -20.58 1.64 5.09
C GLU A 202 -20.17 2.84 4.20
N ARG A 203 -18.89 2.93 3.81
CA ARG A 203 -18.33 4.06 3.06
C ARG A 203 -18.10 3.76 1.59
N PHE A 204 -17.67 2.54 1.29
CA PHE A 204 -17.15 2.16 -0.02
C PHE A 204 -17.96 1.02 -0.65
N GLY A 205 -19.05 0.57 -0.01
CA GLY A 205 -19.85 -0.54 -0.52
C GLY A 205 -19.35 -1.91 -0.06
N PRO A 206 -20.07 -2.99 -0.40
CA PRO A 206 -19.80 -4.34 0.12
C PRO A 206 -18.37 -4.80 -0.20
N TYR A 207 -17.89 -5.78 0.55
CA TYR A 207 -16.62 -6.43 0.26
C TYR A 207 -16.57 -6.94 -1.21
N PRO A 208 -15.54 -6.59 -2.01
CA PRO A 208 -15.60 -6.72 -3.47
C PRO A 208 -15.33 -8.14 -4.00
N PHE A 209 -14.69 -9.01 -3.22
CA PHE A 209 -14.17 -10.29 -3.70
C PHE A 209 -14.92 -11.52 -3.17
N GLY A 210 -16.25 -11.39 -3.03
CA GLY A 210 -17.15 -12.50 -2.68
C GLY A 210 -17.59 -12.51 -1.23
N ASP A 211 -17.71 -13.70 -0.65
CA ASP A 211 -18.16 -13.92 0.73
C ASP A 211 -17.08 -14.53 1.63
N GLU A 212 -15.84 -14.61 1.15
CA GLU A 212 -14.69 -15.17 1.87
C GLU A 212 -13.48 -14.23 1.80
N LEU A 213 -12.84 -14.04 2.94
CA LEU A 213 -11.49 -13.46 3.04
C LEU A 213 -10.58 -14.45 3.76
N ARG A 214 -9.47 -14.80 3.12
CA ARG A 214 -8.42 -15.64 3.70
C ARG A 214 -7.25 -14.79 4.12
N VAL A 215 -6.76 -15.04 5.33
CA VAL A 215 -5.53 -14.45 5.87
C VAL A 215 -4.54 -15.58 6.09
N LEU A 216 -3.48 -15.63 5.29
CA LEU A 216 -2.46 -16.68 5.35
C LEU A 216 -1.22 -16.13 6.06
N THR A 217 -0.59 -16.96 6.89
CA THR A 217 0.76 -16.66 7.37
C THR A 217 1.80 -17.30 6.46
N ALA A 218 2.89 -16.58 6.21
CA ALA A 218 4.01 -17.07 5.41
C ALA A 218 5.35 -16.55 5.95
N PRO A 219 6.47 -17.23 5.68
CA PRO A 219 7.81 -16.75 5.99
C PRO A 219 8.27 -15.66 5.01
N THR A 220 7.47 -14.60 4.91
CA THR A 220 7.77 -13.42 4.11
C THR A 220 8.54 -12.39 4.95
N TYR A 221 9.39 -11.60 4.30
CA TYR A 221 9.96 -10.41 4.94
C TYR A 221 9.06 -9.17 4.73
N TRP A 222 8.02 -9.23 3.91
CA TRP A 222 7.01 -8.19 3.85
C TRP A 222 6.08 -8.33 5.04
N ASN A 223 5.64 -7.21 5.64
CA ASN A 223 4.69 -7.32 6.76
C ASN A 223 3.36 -7.94 6.29
N GLY A 224 2.92 -7.59 5.07
CA GLY A 224 1.77 -8.16 4.41
C GLY A 224 1.81 -8.00 2.89
N PHE A 225 0.86 -8.67 2.23
CA PHE A 225 0.50 -8.53 0.82
C PHE A 225 -1.02 -8.60 0.67
N GLU A 226 -1.56 -7.78 -0.20
CA GLU A 226 -2.98 -7.47 -0.31
C GLU A 226 -3.78 -8.39 -1.24
N HIS A 227 -3.19 -9.44 -1.81
CA HIS A 227 -3.80 -10.25 -2.87
C HIS A 227 -5.33 -10.42 -2.72
N PRO A 228 -6.15 -10.10 -3.74
CA PRO A 228 -7.61 -10.06 -3.63
C PRO A 228 -8.22 -11.32 -2.98
N GLY A 229 -8.85 -11.15 -1.81
CA GLY A 229 -9.44 -12.23 -1.02
C GLY A 229 -8.48 -13.25 -0.40
N ASN A 230 -7.18 -13.03 -0.50
CA ASN A 230 -6.14 -13.94 -0.02
C ASN A 230 -4.92 -13.19 0.55
N ILE A 231 -5.14 -12.38 1.58
CA ILE A 231 -4.09 -11.61 2.26
C ILE A 231 -3.02 -12.56 2.82
N VAL A 232 -1.74 -12.20 2.65
CA VAL A 232 -0.59 -12.93 3.21
C VAL A 232 0.12 -12.03 4.23
N LEU A 233 0.42 -12.52 5.43
CA LEU A 233 1.13 -11.80 6.48
C LEU A 233 2.45 -12.48 6.86
N ASP A 234 3.45 -11.72 7.31
CA ASP A 234 4.66 -12.28 7.95
C ASP A 234 4.25 -13.12 9.17
N ASP A 235 4.67 -14.39 9.20
CA ASP A 235 4.41 -15.29 10.31
C ASP A 235 5.04 -14.82 11.64
N GLY A 236 5.91 -13.80 11.63
CA GLY A 236 6.51 -13.16 12.81
C GLY A 236 5.89 -11.84 13.24
N LEU A 237 4.86 -11.36 12.55
CA LEU A 237 4.36 -9.99 12.65
C LEU A 237 3.92 -9.54 14.05
N HIS A 238 3.36 -10.46 14.86
CA HIS A 238 2.92 -10.18 16.23
C HIS A 238 4.05 -10.25 17.28
N ARG A 239 5.26 -10.66 16.90
CA ARG A 239 6.40 -10.89 17.83
C ARG A 239 7.49 -9.83 17.73
N VAL A 240 7.24 -8.75 16.98
CA VAL A 240 8.20 -7.65 16.78
C VAL A 240 8.47 -6.95 18.12
N LEU A 241 9.74 -6.85 18.51
CA LEU A 241 10.13 -6.31 19.83
C LEU A 241 9.96 -4.79 19.92
N ARG A 242 10.15 -4.08 18.81
CA ARG A 242 10.05 -2.62 18.72
C ARG A 242 9.20 -2.20 17.51
N PRO A 243 7.89 -2.48 17.54
CA PRO A 243 7.04 -2.19 16.40
C PRO A 243 6.90 -0.67 16.18
N SER A 244 6.72 -0.31 14.91
CA SER A 244 6.43 1.07 14.52
C SER A 244 5.06 1.51 15.05
N TYR A 245 4.08 0.62 14.96
CA TYR A 245 2.69 0.85 15.38
C TYR A 245 2.42 0.25 16.77
N LEU A 246 1.39 0.77 17.47
CA LEU A 246 1.05 0.30 18.82
C LEU A 246 0.53 -1.14 18.80
N ARG A 247 -0.38 -1.44 17.86
CA ARG A 247 -0.96 -2.77 17.61
C ARG A 247 -0.47 -3.30 16.26
N ASN A 248 0.81 -3.66 16.17
CA ASN A 248 1.49 -3.92 14.89
C ASN A 248 0.75 -4.88 13.94
N ALA A 249 0.38 -6.07 14.42
CA ALA A 249 -0.31 -7.05 13.58
C ALA A 249 -1.72 -6.60 13.17
N GLN A 250 -2.43 -5.91 14.06
CA GLN A 250 -3.75 -5.37 13.80
C GLN A 250 -3.70 -4.25 12.75
N HIS A 251 -2.79 -3.28 12.92
CA HIS A 251 -2.58 -2.18 11.99
C HIS A 251 -2.24 -2.69 10.59
N VAL A 252 -1.32 -3.65 10.51
CA VAL A 252 -0.93 -4.24 9.23
C VAL A 252 -2.08 -5.00 8.59
N LEU A 253 -2.85 -5.81 9.33
CA LEU A 253 -4.00 -6.51 8.75
C LEU A 253 -5.08 -5.53 8.28
N ASP A 254 -5.37 -4.47 9.04
CA ASP A 254 -6.32 -3.43 8.61
C ASP A 254 -5.84 -2.73 7.33
N HIS A 255 -4.55 -2.46 7.18
CA HIS A 255 -3.98 -1.92 5.94
C HIS A 255 -4.20 -2.86 4.74
N GLU A 256 -3.89 -4.15 4.89
CA GLU A 256 -4.10 -5.14 3.81
C GLU A 256 -5.60 -5.34 3.48
N ILE A 257 -6.48 -5.19 4.47
CA ILE A 257 -7.94 -5.20 4.27
C ILE A 257 -8.39 -3.95 3.51
N ALA A 258 -7.83 -2.78 3.82
CA ALA A 258 -8.17 -1.54 3.12
C ALA A 258 -7.82 -1.62 1.62
N HIS A 259 -6.75 -2.32 1.27
CA HIS A 259 -6.36 -2.54 -0.12
C HIS A 259 -7.40 -3.29 -0.97
N GLN A 260 -8.30 -4.06 -0.33
CA GLN A 260 -9.36 -4.76 -1.05
C GLN A 260 -10.24 -3.78 -1.84
N TRP A 261 -10.46 -2.56 -1.31
CA TRP A 261 -11.08 -1.45 -2.04
C TRP A 261 -10.02 -0.55 -2.72
N ALA A 262 -8.97 -0.18 -2.00
CA ALA A 262 -7.96 0.80 -2.41
C ALA A 262 -6.67 0.14 -2.92
N GLY A 263 -6.67 -0.31 -4.17
CA GLY A 263 -5.54 -0.95 -4.84
C GLY A 263 -6.00 -2.15 -5.67
N ASP A 264 -6.98 -2.91 -5.18
CA ASP A 264 -7.46 -4.11 -5.85
C ASP A 264 -8.75 -3.88 -6.64
N GLU A 265 -9.82 -3.39 -6.00
CA GLU A 265 -11.06 -3.05 -6.72
C GLU A 265 -10.87 -1.77 -7.53
N THR A 266 -10.48 -0.68 -6.87
CA THR A 266 -9.98 0.53 -7.54
C THR A 266 -8.47 0.46 -7.65
N THR A 267 -7.91 0.53 -8.85
CA THR A 267 -6.48 0.31 -9.12
C THR A 267 -5.76 1.54 -9.69
N LEU A 268 -4.47 1.41 -9.96
CA LEU A 268 -3.60 2.51 -10.39
C LEU A 268 -3.77 2.80 -11.89
N ALA A 269 -3.86 4.08 -12.28
CA ALA A 269 -3.79 4.48 -13.70
C ALA A 269 -2.38 4.30 -14.29
N ASP A 270 -1.34 4.61 -13.51
CA ASP A 270 0.07 4.43 -13.89
C ASP A 270 0.91 3.89 -12.71
N THR A 271 2.11 3.39 -13.01
CA THR A 271 3.06 2.87 -11.99
C THR A 271 3.37 3.87 -10.87
N TYR A 272 3.44 5.18 -11.16
CA TYR A 272 3.79 6.19 -10.14
C TYR A 272 2.59 6.72 -9.37
N ASP A 273 1.38 6.26 -9.71
CA ASP A 273 0.21 6.44 -8.87
C ASP A 273 0.23 5.52 -7.64
N PHE A 274 1.20 4.59 -7.57
CA PHE A 274 1.42 3.66 -6.45
C PHE A 274 1.36 4.33 -5.05
N VAL A 275 1.78 5.60 -4.93
CA VAL A 275 1.70 6.30 -3.65
C VAL A 275 0.29 6.42 -3.11
N TRP A 276 -0.73 6.61 -3.94
CA TRP A 276 -2.07 6.84 -3.41
C TRP A 276 -2.63 5.57 -2.79
N LYS A 277 -2.41 4.38 -3.37
CA LYS A 277 -2.98 3.13 -2.82
C LYS A 277 -2.43 2.86 -1.43
N GLU A 278 -1.11 3.02 -1.26
CA GLU A 278 -0.43 2.78 0.00
C GLU A 278 -0.78 3.86 1.04
N ALA A 279 -0.79 5.12 0.62
CA ALA A 279 -1.16 6.23 1.48
C ALA A 279 -2.62 6.14 1.95
N MET A 280 -3.51 5.65 1.08
CA MET A 280 -4.94 5.57 1.35
C MET A 280 -5.24 4.41 2.30
N ALA A 281 -4.63 3.25 2.10
CA ALA A 281 -4.71 2.13 3.04
C ALA A 281 -4.18 2.52 4.45
N GLU A 282 -3.01 3.15 4.52
CA GLU A 282 -2.46 3.70 5.78
C GLU A 282 -3.42 4.72 6.42
N TYR A 283 -3.98 5.64 5.63
CA TYR A 283 -4.88 6.67 6.12
C TYR A 283 -6.22 6.11 6.63
N LEU A 284 -6.81 5.14 5.96
CA LEU A 284 -8.06 4.50 6.38
C LEU A 284 -7.88 3.74 7.70
N THR A 285 -6.77 3.00 7.84
CA THR A 285 -6.37 2.35 9.10
C THR A 285 -6.21 3.37 10.22
N PHE A 286 -5.45 4.44 9.98
CA PHE A 286 -5.29 5.54 10.94
C PHE A 286 -6.62 6.20 11.32
N ALA A 287 -7.49 6.48 10.35
CA ALA A 287 -8.77 7.15 10.58
C ALA A 287 -9.67 6.30 11.50
N PHE A 288 -9.64 4.98 11.33
CA PHE A 288 -10.33 4.05 12.21
C PHE A 288 -9.70 3.98 13.60
N GLU A 289 -8.37 3.85 13.70
CA GLU A 289 -7.64 3.92 14.98
C GLU A 289 -7.97 5.20 15.75
N ALA A 290 -8.01 6.34 15.06
CA ALA A 290 -8.32 7.63 15.68
C ALA A 290 -9.77 7.71 16.21
N SER A 291 -10.65 6.83 15.75
CA SER A 291 -12.03 6.72 16.26
C SER A 291 -12.20 5.70 17.38
N THR A 292 -11.23 4.81 17.60
CA THR A 292 -11.35 3.65 18.51
C THR A 292 -10.28 3.60 19.61
N GLU A 293 -9.03 3.97 19.31
CA GLU A 293 -7.88 3.96 20.22
C GLU A 293 -6.93 5.13 19.91
N GLU A 294 -7.14 6.29 20.54
CA GLU A 294 -6.35 7.52 20.30
C GLU A 294 -4.83 7.31 20.43
N ALA A 295 -4.41 6.48 21.39
CA ALA A 295 -2.99 6.15 21.58
C ALA A 295 -2.37 5.42 20.38
N ALA A 296 -3.14 4.58 19.68
CA ALA A 296 -2.70 3.91 18.46
C ALA A 296 -2.53 4.95 17.34
N ALA A 297 -3.52 5.82 17.14
CA ALA A 297 -3.47 6.89 16.14
C ALA A 297 -2.28 7.84 16.34
N ILE A 298 -2.01 8.27 17.58
CA ILE A 298 -0.84 9.10 17.91
C ILE A 298 0.47 8.38 17.55
N ARG A 299 0.54 7.07 17.81
CA ARG A 299 1.71 6.25 17.49
C ARG A 299 1.91 6.13 15.98
N THR A 300 0.84 5.92 15.22
CA THR A 300 0.84 5.87 13.75
C THR A 300 1.34 7.18 13.15
N LEU A 301 0.79 8.33 13.56
CA LEU A 301 1.25 9.64 13.09
C LEU A 301 2.73 9.91 13.43
N SER A 302 3.16 9.51 14.63
CA SER A 302 4.57 9.61 15.04
C SER A 302 5.48 8.77 14.15
N ALA A 303 5.03 7.58 13.73
CA ALA A 303 5.76 6.70 12.83
C ALA A 303 5.89 7.34 11.43
N TRP A 304 4.80 7.81 10.83
CA TRP A 304 4.84 8.46 9.51
C TRP A 304 5.73 9.70 9.47
N LYS A 305 5.64 10.55 10.49
CA LYS A 305 6.51 11.74 10.61
C LYS A 305 7.98 11.37 10.76
N SER A 306 8.27 10.24 11.42
CA SER A 306 9.62 9.69 11.54
C SER A 306 10.14 9.13 10.20
N PHE A 307 9.34 8.33 9.50
CA PHE A 307 9.70 7.75 8.19
C PHE A 307 9.98 8.83 7.15
N SER A 308 9.18 9.90 7.17
CA SER A 308 9.32 11.03 6.25
C SER A 308 10.70 11.67 6.30
N ARG A 309 11.37 11.73 7.46
CA ARG A 309 12.73 12.30 7.59
C ARG A 309 13.78 11.57 6.76
N GLY A 310 13.54 10.31 6.36
CA GLY A 310 14.47 9.51 5.58
C GLY A 310 14.23 9.53 4.06
N ALA A 311 13.08 10.04 3.61
CA ALA A 311 12.61 9.96 2.23
C ALA A 311 13.68 10.40 1.22
N ALA A 312 13.93 9.54 0.23
CA ALA A 312 14.87 9.77 -0.87
C ALA A 312 14.18 10.28 -2.14
N TYR A 313 12.87 10.12 -2.22
CA TYR A 313 12.03 10.52 -3.36
C TYR A 313 10.79 11.29 -2.88
N PHE A 314 10.24 12.11 -3.77
CA PHE A 314 8.91 12.71 -3.62
C PHE A 314 7.81 11.65 -3.69
N PRO A 315 6.60 11.94 -3.15
CA PRO A 315 5.42 11.09 -3.35
C PRO A 315 5.18 10.70 -4.80
N VAL A 316 5.37 11.60 -5.78
CA VAL A 316 5.36 11.28 -7.21
C VAL A 316 6.69 11.76 -7.81
N PRO A 317 7.70 10.88 -7.93
CA PRO A 317 9.03 11.29 -8.36
C PRO A 317 9.08 11.54 -9.88
N ALA A 318 9.50 12.74 -10.27
CA ALA A 318 9.59 13.13 -11.68
C ALA A 318 10.66 12.36 -12.46
N GLU A 319 11.71 11.89 -11.78
CA GLU A 319 12.77 11.06 -12.38
C GLU A 319 12.33 9.63 -12.67
N ARG A 320 11.13 9.22 -12.23
CA ARG A 320 10.56 7.89 -12.46
C ARG A 320 11.57 6.76 -12.18
N PRO A 321 12.04 6.63 -10.92
CA PRO A 321 13.00 5.58 -10.54
C PRO A 321 12.32 4.21 -10.55
N PRO A 322 13.07 3.10 -10.68
CA PRO A 322 12.50 1.77 -10.52
C PRO A 322 11.65 1.67 -9.24
N LEU A 323 10.45 1.09 -9.32
CA LEU A 323 9.53 1.07 -8.18
C LEU A 323 10.16 0.45 -6.92
N PHE A 324 11.01 -0.58 -7.08
CA PHE A 324 11.76 -1.18 -5.97
C PHE A 324 12.69 -0.20 -5.22
N ASP A 325 13.14 0.86 -5.88
CA ASP A 325 13.98 1.88 -5.25
C ASP A 325 13.17 2.96 -4.56
N TYR A 326 11.87 3.09 -4.83
CA TYR A 326 11.03 4.21 -4.39
C TYR A 326 9.88 3.80 -3.45
N TYR A 327 9.33 2.60 -3.60
CA TYR A 327 8.10 2.16 -2.93
C TYR A 327 8.08 2.39 -1.41
N GLY A 328 9.21 2.29 -0.71
CA GLY A 328 9.25 2.50 0.75
C GLY A 328 9.02 3.95 1.17
N ASP A 329 9.25 4.91 0.28
CA ASP A 329 9.14 6.34 0.57
C ASP A 329 7.69 6.82 0.51
N VAL A 330 6.74 5.96 0.15
CA VAL A 330 5.31 6.33 0.11
C VAL A 330 4.64 6.25 1.48
N TYR A 331 5.09 5.41 2.41
CA TYR A 331 4.37 5.14 3.66
C TYR A 331 4.52 6.20 4.76
N GLY A 332 5.55 7.05 4.69
CA GLY A 332 5.65 8.21 5.59
C GLY A 332 5.06 9.44 4.92
N PRO A 333 5.75 10.00 3.91
CA PRO A 333 5.30 11.16 3.17
C PRO A 333 3.92 11.00 2.52
N GLY A 334 3.58 9.84 1.96
CA GLY A 334 2.31 9.63 1.26
C GLY A 334 1.08 9.91 2.12
N PRO A 335 0.78 9.15 3.20
CA PRO A 335 -0.40 9.41 4.02
C PRO A 335 -0.34 10.78 4.70
N MET A 336 0.86 11.25 5.04
CA MET A 336 1.08 12.59 5.61
C MET A 336 0.68 13.72 4.65
N ILE A 337 1.06 13.62 3.37
CA ILE A 337 0.90 14.68 2.36
C ILE A 337 -0.43 14.55 1.63
N LEU A 338 -0.85 13.36 1.23
CA LEU A 338 -2.08 13.17 0.47
C LEU A 338 -3.33 13.29 1.34
N PHE A 339 -3.25 12.98 2.64
CA PHE A 339 -4.46 12.91 3.47
C PHE A 339 -4.35 13.69 4.78
N ARG A 340 -3.35 13.43 5.64
CA ARG A 340 -3.30 14.04 6.98
C ARG A 340 -3.12 15.56 6.97
N GLN A 341 -2.27 16.11 6.11
CA GLN A 341 -2.11 17.56 5.95
C GLN A 341 -3.40 18.22 5.44
N ILE A 342 -4.09 17.58 4.49
CA ILE A 342 -5.35 18.07 3.94
C ILE A 342 -6.46 17.98 4.98
N GLU A 343 -6.51 16.91 5.77
CA GLU A 343 -7.39 16.77 6.94
C GLU A 343 -7.19 17.93 7.93
N ALA A 344 -5.95 18.31 8.24
CA ALA A 344 -5.65 19.41 9.15
C ALA A 344 -6.11 20.78 8.59
N LEU A 345 -6.05 20.96 7.27
CA LEU A 345 -6.51 22.16 6.55
C LEU A 345 -8.04 22.22 6.38
N SER A 346 -8.70 21.07 6.44
CA SER A 346 -10.13 20.90 6.21
C SER A 346 -10.77 20.14 7.39
N SER A 347 -11.22 18.90 7.17
CA SER A 347 -11.69 17.98 8.21
C SER A 347 -11.57 16.53 7.74
N ARG A 348 -11.58 15.59 8.69
CA ARG A 348 -11.55 14.15 8.41
C ARG A 348 -12.79 13.72 7.61
N ASP A 349 -13.95 14.26 7.95
CA ASP A 349 -15.20 13.95 7.26
C ASP A 349 -15.14 14.33 5.78
N GLN A 350 -14.53 15.48 5.46
CA GLN A 350 -14.36 15.90 4.05
C GLN A 350 -13.36 15.01 3.31
N VAL A 351 -12.24 14.62 3.93
CA VAL A 351 -11.29 13.68 3.32
C VAL A 351 -11.96 12.34 3.07
N LEU A 352 -12.64 11.75 4.05
CA LEU A 352 -13.35 10.48 3.89
C LEU A 352 -14.47 10.57 2.85
N ALA A 353 -15.19 11.70 2.78
CA ALA A 353 -16.19 11.93 1.74
C ALA A 353 -15.57 11.96 0.34
N ALA A 354 -14.38 12.55 0.16
CA ALA A 354 -13.66 12.49 -1.11
C ALA A 354 -13.30 11.04 -1.47
N LEU A 355 -12.76 10.27 -0.53
CA LEU A 355 -12.43 8.86 -0.75
C LEU A 355 -13.64 8.01 -1.12
N ALA A 356 -14.81 8.29 -0.54
CA ALA A 356 -16.05 7.62 -0.86
C ALA A 356 -16.55 7.90 -2.28
N THR A 357 -16.10 8.99 -2.92
CA THR A 357 -16.35 9.21 -4.35
C THR A 357 -15.38 8.48 -5.26
N LEU A 358 -14.26 7.98 -4.70
CA LEU A 358 -13.14 7.35 -5.41
C LEU A 358 -13.17 5.81 -5.38
N LEU A 359 -13.67 5.22 -4.30
CA LEU A 359 -13.67 3.76 -4.09
C LEU A 359 -15.08 3.15 -4.27
N GLY A 360 -15.14 1.82 -4.29
CA GLY A 360 -16.38 1.05 -4.33
C GLY A 360 -16.86 0.63 -5.70
N GLU A 361 -16.01 0.80 -6.72
CA GLU A 361 -16.23 0.24 -8.04
C GLU A 361 -14.91 -0.09 -8.76
N PRO A 362 -14.94 -1.05 -9.71
CA PRO A 362 -13.79 -1.38 -10.53
C PRO A 362 -13.41 -0.25 -11.50
N ARG A 363 -12.27 0.39 -11.26
CA ARG A 363 -11.69 1.41 -12.16
C ARG A 363 -10.22 1.68 -11.86
N ALA A 364 -9.53 2.35 -12.77
CA ALA A 364 -8.19 2.86 -12.55
C ALA A 364 -8.21 4.37 -12.27
N ILE A 365 -7.47 4.83 -11.25
CA ILE A 365 -7.37 6.25 -10.88
C ILE A 365 -5.91 6.69 -10.71
N SER A 366 -5.68 7.97 -10.98
CA SER A 366 -4.39 8.64 -10.80
C SER A 366 -4.34 9.42 -9.47
N VAL A 367 -3.14 9.87 -9.10
CA VAL A 367 -2.96 10.84 -8.00
C VAL A 367 -3.71 12.15 -8.28
N ASP A 368 -3.81 12.56 -9.55
CA ASP A 368 -4.54 13.78 -9.93
C ASP A 368 -6.06 13.62 -9.70
N ASP A 369 -6.62 12.42 -9.93
CA ASP A 369 -8.02 12.13 -9.60
C ASP A 369 -8.27 12.20 -8.09
N VAL A 370 -7.33 11.68 -7.30
CA VAL A 370 -7.37 11.79 -5.83
C VAL A 370 -7.38 13.25 -5.39
N LEU A 371 -6.50 14.07 -5.96
CA LEU A 371 -6.42 15.50 -5.67
C LEU A 371 -7.70 16.23 -6.07
N ALA A 372 -8.25 15.96 -7.26
CA ALA A 372 -9.48 16.59 -7.72
C ALA A 372 -10.68 16.26 -6.82
N ALA A 373 -10.79 15.02 -6.32
CA ALA A 373 -11.82 14.64 -5.37
C ALA A 373 -11.65 15.37 -4.02
N LEU A 374 -10.40 15.50 -3.55
CA LEU A 374 -10.07 16.24 -2.33
C LEU A 374 -10.38 17.74 -2.48
N GLU A 375 -10.03 18.38 -3.60
CA GLU A 375 -10.38 19.78 -3.90
C GLU A 375 -11.91 19.96 -3.89
N THR A 376 -12.64 19.06 -4.56
CA THR A 376 -14.09 19.10 -4.64
C THR A 376 -14.74 19.02 -3.26
N SER A 377 -14.28 18.10 -2.41
CA SER A 377 -14.86 17.89 -1.08
C SER A 377 -14.44 18.96 -0.05
N THR A 378 -13.19 19.42 -0.12
CA THR A 378 -12.62 20.34 0.88
C THR A 378 -12.76 21.81 0.53
N GLY A 379 -12.89 22.14 -0.77
CA GLY A 379 -12.86 23.51 -1.29
C GLY A 379 -11.46 24.16 -1.27
N LEU A 380 -10.40 23.38 -1.04
CA LEU A 380 -9.01 23.85 -1.12
C LEU A 380 -8.55 23.92 -2.59
N ASP A 381 -7.70 24.90 -2.91
CA ASP A 381 -6.91 24.90 -4.15
C ASP A 381 -5.60 24.15 -3.86
N LEU A 382 -5.49 22.95 -4.41
CA LEU A 382 -4.38 22.02 -4.18
C LEU A 382 -3.34 22.06 -5.30
N GLY A 383 -3.48 22.90 -6.33
CA GLY A 383 -2.52 22.97 -7.44
C GLY A 383 -1.12 23.37 -6.97
N ALA A 384 -1.01 24.47 -6.22
CA ALA A 384 0.27 24.89 -5.63
C ALA A 384 0.76 23.94 -4.53
N TYR A 385 -0.16 23.29 -3.82
CA TYR A 385 0.15 22.28 -2.80
C TYR A 385 0.82 21.06 -3.43
N ALA A 386 0.22 20.51 -4.48
CA ALA A 386 0.72 19.33 -5.19
C ALA A 386 2.10 19.58 -5.80
N ALA A 387 2.32 20.75 -6.40
CA ALA A 387 3.64 21.13 -6.93
C ALA A 387 4.73 21.25 -5.84
N ALA A 388 4.36 21.61 -4.60
CA ALA A 388 5.32 21.80 -3.50
C ALA A 388 5.63 20.49 -2.76
N TRP A 389 4.61 19.63 -2.60
CA TRP A 389 4.64 18.49 -1.70
C TRP A 389 4.63 17.13 -2.40
N ILE A 390 3.93 16.99 -3.53
CA ILE A 390 3.64 15.70 -4.16
C ILE A 390 4.60 15.43 -5.30
N HIS A 391 4.73 16.37 -6.24
CA HIS A 391 5.57 16.21 -7.42
C HIS A 391 6.94 16.88 -7.21
N GLY A 392 8.01 16.18 -7.58
CA GLY A 392 9.35 16.77 -7.50
C GLY A 392 10.45 15.80 -7.87
N THR A 393 11.71 16.27 -7.79
CA THR A 393 12.90 15.49 -8.12
C THR A 393 13.79 15.28 -6.89
N GLY A 394 14.27 14.05 -6.72
CA GLY A 394 15.20 13.67 -5.65
C GLY A 394 14.59 13.70 -4.26
N ALA A 395 15.44 13.86 -3.25
CA ALA A 395 15.00 13.84 -1.85
C ALA A 395 14.27 15.13 -1.48
N PRO A 396 13.06 15.05 -0.89
CA PRO A 396 12.36 16.23 -0.42
C PRO A 396 13.10 16.95 0.71
N VAL A 397 13.14 18.28 0.67
CA VAL A 397 13.69 19.12 1.76
C VAL A 397 12.55 19.67 2.63
N TRP A 398 12.27 19.01 3.75
CA TRP A 398 11.15 19.38 4.62
C TRP A 398 11.30 20.77 5.26
N PRO A 399 10.21 21.54 5.41
CA PRO A 399 10.27 22.88 5.98
C PRO A 399 10.79 22.84 7.41
N THR A 400 11.68 23.79 7.75
CA THR A 400 12.09 24.04 9.13
C THR A 400 11.45 25.31 9.65
N ALA A 401 11.06 25.35 10.92
CA ALA A 401 10.48 26.53 11.53
C ALA A 401 11.23 26.99 12.78
N SER A 402 11.31 28.31 12.97
CA SER A 402 11.66 28.93 14.25
C SER A 402 10.39 29.40 14.96
N VAL A 403 10.34 29.17 16.27
CA VAL A 403 9.22 29.55 17.14
C VAL A 403 9.76 30.43 18.27
N THR A 404 9.17 31.61 18.47
CA THR A 404 9.49 32.49 19.59
C THR A 404 8.21 32.82 20.35
N TYR A 405 8.16 32.42 21.62
CA TYR A 405 7.11 32.81 22.56
C TYR A 405 7.59 34.01 23.39
N THR A 406 6.77 35.06 23.42
CA THR A 406 7.00 36.25 24.23
C THR A 406 5.87 36.38 25.24
N PRO A 407 6.13 36.20 26.56
CA PRO A 407 5.11 36.40 27.57
C PRO A 407 4.67 37.86 27.58
N GLY A 408 3.37 38.12 27.56
CA GLY A 408 2.83 39.46 27.69
C GLY A 408 2.65 39.90 29.14
N ALA A 409 2.45 41.20 29.33
CA ALA A 409 2.29 41.81 30.66
C ALA A 409 0.90 41.54 31.31
N ALA A 410 -0.03 40.85 30.62
CA ALA A 410 -1.40 40.60 31.06
C ALA A 410 -2.01 39.35 30.35
N GLU A 411 -3.28 39.40 29.94
CA GLU A 411 -4.05 38.29 29.34
C GLU A 411 -3.61 37.89 27.92
N THR A 412 -2.74 38.65 27.27
CA THR A 412 -2.31 38.39 25.89
C THR A 412 -0.80 38.23 25.81
N SER A 413 -0.35 37.10 25.27
CA SER A 413 1.04 36.81 24.92
C SER A 413 1.21 36.74 23.41
N THR A 414 2.45 36.67 22.93
CA THR A 414 2.73 36.62 21.48
C THR A 414 3.48 35.35 21.10
N LEU A 415 3.06 34.71 20.01
CA LEU A 415 3.78 33.60 19.39
C LEU A 415 4.18 34.00 17.97
N ALA A 416 5.49 34.11 17.72
CA ALA A 416 6.03 34.32 16.38
C ALA A 416 6.52 33.00 15.79
N VAL A 417 6.09 32.67 14.57
CA VAL A 417 6.48 31.47 13.83
C VAL A 417 6.95 31.87 12.44
N ARG A 418 8.08 31.33 12.02
CA ARG A 418 8.66 31.59 10.70
C ARG A 418 9.22 30.32 10.08
N ILE A 419 8.84 30.03 8.84
CA ILE A 419 9.51 29.03 8.00
C ILE A 419 10.88 29.56 7.58
N THR A 420 11.92 28.75 7.75
CA THR A 420 13.33 29.15 7.68
C THR A 420 14.12 28.46 6.57
N SER A 421 13.56 27.43 5.92
CA SER A 421 14.19 26.72 4.81
C SER A 421 13.43 26.92 3.50
N ALA A 422 14.16 26.77 2.39
CA ALA A 422 13.62 26.70 1.03
C ALA A 422 13.71 25.25 0.52
N PRO A 423 12.81 24.80 -0.37
CA PRO A 423 11.67 25.53 -0.94
C PRO A 423 10.54 25.77 0.08
N GLU A 424 9.78 26.84 -0.10
CA GLU A 424 8.64 27.16 0.76
C GLU A 424 7.56 26.10 0.61
N ARG A 425 7.23 25.45 1.74
CA ARG A 425 6.21 24.42 1.83
C ARG A 425 5.23 24.78 2.92
N ARG A 426 4.00 25.06 2.52
CA ARG A 426 2.96 25.57 3.41
C ARG A 426 2.03 24.46 3.85
N CYS A 427 1.61 24.52 5.11
CA CYS A 427 0.71 23.58 5.76
C CYS A 427 0.09 24.23 7.00
N LYS A 428 -0.82 23.50 7.66
CA LYS A 428 -1.33 23.85 8.98
C LYS A 428 -0.79 22.88 10.01
N PHE A 429 -0.38 23.39 11.17
CA PHE A 429 0.15 22.60 12.28
C PHE A 429 -0.04 23.33 13.60
N HIS A 430 0.14 22.63 14.72
CA HIS A 430 0.16 23.25 16.04
C HIS A 430 1.58 23.49 16.57
N VAL A 431 1.71 24.48 17.44
CA VAL A 431 2.86 24.66 18.33
C VAL A 431 2.37 24.43 19.76
N ALA A 432 2.93 23.43 20.44
CA ALA A 432 2.67 23.21 21.86
C ALA A 432 3.54 24.15 22.70
N LEU A 433 2.90 24.96 23.54
CA LEU A 433 3.53 25.69 24.65
C LEU A 433 3.43 24.81 25.90
N ARG A 434 4.57 24.48 26.51
CA ARG A 434 4.64 23.52 27.62
C ARG A 434 5.15 24.17 28.90
N GLY A 435 4.54 23.82 30.04
CA GLY A 435 4.95 24.22 31.38
C GLY A 435 5.91 23.23 32.03
N GLU A 436 5.95 23.23 33.36
CA GLU A 436 6.76 22.27 34.13
C GLU A 436 6.04 20.94 34.31
N ALA A 437 4.71 20.96 34.49
CA ALA A 437 3.91 19.74 34.61
C ALA A 437 3.63 19.12 33.24
N ALA A 438 3.39 17.81 33.20
CA ALA A 438 3.15 17.09 31.94
C ALA A 438 1.84 17.50 31.27
N GLU A 439 0.85 17.88 32.08
CA GLU A 439 -0.46 18.38 31.69
C GLU A 439 -0.45 19.86 31.29
N ASP A 440 0.61 20.61 31.61
CA ASP A 440 0.74 22.02 31.26
C ASP A 440 1.05 22.16 29.77
N VAL A 441 0.03 22.02 28.92
CA VAL A 441 0.17 22.11 27.46
C VAL A 441 -0.95 22.95 26.87
N VAL A 442 -0.58 23.95 26.07
CA VAL A 442 -1.49 24.69 25.19
C VAL A 442 -1.02 24.55 23.75
N ASN A 443 -1.88 24.03 22.88
CA ASN A 443 -1.61 23.93 21.45
C ASN A 443 -2.13 25.18 20.74
N VAL A 444 -1.24 25.90 20.06
CA VAL A 444 -1.58 27.08 19.25
C VAL A 444 -1.54 26.69 17.78
N ALA A 445 -2.65 26.84 17.06
CA ALA A 445 -2.72 26.57 15.64
C ALA A 445 -1.95 27.63 14.83
N VAL A 446 -1.22 27.17 13.81
CA VAL A 446 -0.46 27.99 12.85
C VAL A 446 -0.86 27.53 11.46
N ASP A 447 -1.40 28.43 10.63
CA ASP A 447 -1.87 28.10 9.29
C ASP A 447 -1.00 28.79 8.24
N THR A 448 0.17 28.21 7.95
CA THR A 448 1.08 28.79 6.95
C THR A 448 0.57 28.66 5.53
N PHE A 449 -0.42 27.78 5.31
CA PHE A 449 -1.10 27.59 4.03
C PHE A 449 -1.89 28.85 3.66
N ARG A 450 -2.70 29.36 4.59
CA ARG A 450 -3.55 30.54 4.35
C ARG A 450 -2.86 31.86 4.70
N ASP A 451 -2.14 31.91 5.82
CA ASP A 451 -1.67 33.17 6.40
C ASP A 451 -0.19 33.46 6.07
N GLY A 452 0.44 32.59 5.28
CA GLY A 452 1.82 32.75 4.82
C GLY A 452 2.88 32.19 5.78
N PRO A 453 4.15 32.20 5.36
CA PRO A 453 5.25 31.49 6.03
C PRO A 453 5.76 32.16 7.31
N GLU A 454 5.37 33.41 7.58
CA GLU A 454 5.77 34.18 8.76
C GLU A 454 4.53 34.76 9.42
N GLN A 455 4.30 34.41 10.69
CA GLN A 455 3.12 34.77 11.45
C GLN A 455 3.52 35.27 12.83
N THR A 456 2.80 36.27 13.31
CA THR A 456 2.88 36.75 14.69
C THR A 456 1.47 36.74 15.26
N LEU A 457 1.21 35.78 16.14
CA LEU A 457 -0.11 35.49 16.68
C LEU A 457 -0.24 36.11 18.08
N ALA A 458 -1.31 36.86 18.32
CA ALA A 458 -1.74 37.22 19.66
C ALA A 458 -2.54 36.05 20.25
N ILE A 459 -2.07 35.52 21.38
CA ILE A 459 -2.68 34.35 22.04
C ILE A 459 -3.04 34.69 23.47
N ALA A 460 -4.03 33.97 24.02
CA ALA A 460 -4.28 34.01 25.46
C ALA A 460 -3.02 33.56 26.21
N THR A 461 -2.62 34.31 27.24
CA THR A 461 -1.50 33.93 28.09
C THR A 461 -1.79 32.58 28.75
N PRO A 462 -0.94 31.54 28.58
CA PRO A 462 -1.15 30.25 29.23
C PRO A 462 -1.24 30.40 30.76
N PRO A 463 -2.05 29.58 31.46
CA PRO A 463 -2.23 29.67 32.91
C PRO A 463 -1.02 29.16 33.71
N PHE A 464 0.07 28.79 33.03
CA PHE A 464 1.32 28.29 33.57
C PHE A 464 2.51 29.02 32.95
N VAL A 465 3.68 28.94 33.59
CA VAL A 465 4.92 29.47 33.02
C VAL A 465 5.37 28.57 31.87
N VAL A 466 5.44 29.10 30.65
CA VAL A 466 5.94 28.36 29.49
C VAL A 466 7.45 28.13 29.64
N THR A 467 7.87 26.88 29.73
CA THR A 467 9.27 26.44 29.86
C THR A 467 9.87 26.01 28.53
N SER A 468 9.04 25.53 27.60
CA SER A 468 9.49 25.08 26.28
C SER A 468 8.40 25.15 25.22
N THR A 469 8.80 25.08 23.95
CA THR A 469 7.90 24.91 22.82
C THR A 469 8.14 23.56 22.13
N LEU A 470 7.10 23.01 21.50
CA LEU A 470 7.20 21.84 20.65
C LEU A 470 6.51 22.12 19.33
N LEU A 471 7.26 21.97 18.25
CA LEU A 471 6.79 22.22 16.90
C LEU A 471 6.06 20.99 16.35
N ASP A 472 4.85 21.21 15.86
CA ASP A 472 3.98 20.22 15.24
C ASP A 472 3.88 18.90 16.04
N PRO A 473 3.34 18.99 17.28
CA PRO A 473 3.24 17.86 18.20
C PRO A 473 2.19 16.84 17.75
N LEU A 474 1.27 17.23 16.86
CA LEU A 474 0.17 16.40 16.36
C LEU A 474 0.45 15.77 14.99
N ALA A 475 1.69 15.94 14.47
CA ALA A 475 2.12 15.45 13.17
C ALA A 475 1.07 15.76 12.08
N GLU A 476 0.70 17.04 12.00
CA GLU A 476 -0.21 17.58 11.01
C GLU A 476 0.54 18.01 9.76
N CYS A 477 1.84 18.24 9.89
CA CYS A 477 2.71 18.64 8.80
C CYS A 477 4.04 17.88 8.87
N LEU A 478 4.85 18.03 7.83
CA LEU A 478 6.25 17.60 7.84
C LEU A 478 7.15 18.79 8.14
N VAL A 479 6.86 19.53 9.22
CA VAL A 479 7.67 20.67 9.66
C VAL A 479 8.53 20.29 10.87
N TYR A 480 9.79 20.71 10.84
CA TYR A 480 10.79 20.31 11.83
C TYR A 480 11.55 21.51 12.43
N PRO A 481 12.14 21.38 13.64
CA PRO A 481 13.06 22.40 14.14
C PRO A 481 14.27 22.55 13.23
N GLY A 482 14.87 23.74 13.15
CA GLY A 482 16.06 23.99 12.31
C GLY A 482 17.31 23.14 12.64
N THR A 483 17.31 22.45 13.79
CA THR A 483 18.35 21.50 14.20
C THR A 483 18.08 20.06 13.75
N ALA A 484 16.93 19.78 13.13
CA ALA A 484 16.57 18.45 12.70
C ALA A 484 17.44 17.99 11.53
N THR A 485 18.04 16.81 11.66
CA THR A 485 18.82 16.18 10.61
C THR A 485 17.96 15.23 9.79
N ARG A 486 18.39 14.89 8.57
CA ARG A 486 17.84 13.77 7.82
C ARG A 486 18.14 12.46 8.58
N THR A 487 17.20 11.52 8.61
CA THR A 487 17.48 10.18 9.16
C THR A 487 17.92 9.23 8.08
N GLU A 488 18.44 8.07 8.50
CA GLU A 488 18.55 6.92 7.61
C GLU A 488 17.19 6.59 7.01
N ARG A 489 17.22 6.18 5.74
CA ARG A 489 16.04 5.74 5.00
C ARG A 489 15.53 4.44 5.62
N ARG A 490 14.24 4.38 5.94
CA ARG A 490 13.59 3.19 6.50
C ARG A 490 12.56 2.67 5.51
N HIS A 491 12.44 1.34 5.42
CA HIS A 491 11.35 0.67 4.72
C HIS A 491 10.38 0.10 5.76
N PRO A 492 9.31 0.83 6.13
CA PRO A 492 8.46 0.46 7.26
C PRO A 492 7.68 -0.85 7.07
N TRP A 493 7.56 -1.27 5.81
CA TRP A 493 6.86 -2.49 5.41
C TRP A 493 7.78 -3.70 5.16
N ARG A 494 9.06 -3.58 5.53
CA ARG A 494 9.97 -4.72 5.66
C ARG A 494 10.05 -5.16 7.12
N SER A 495 9.85 -6.45 7.37
CA SER A 495 9.98 -7.08 8.68
C SER A 495 11.44 -7.23 9.08
N GLU A 496 11.67 -7.52 10.37
CA GLU A 496 13.02 -7.71 10.92
C GLU A 496 13.79 -8.86 10.23
N ARG A 497 13.10 -9.81 9.55
CA ARG A 497 13.75 -10.86 8.76
C ARG A 497 14.58 -10.33 7.59
N ALA A 498 14.18 -9.18 7.04
CA ALA A 498 14.88 -8.53 5.92
C ALA A 498 16.33 -8.14 6.28
N LEU A 499 16.64 -7.98 7.57
CA LEU A 499 17.97 -7.64 8.06
C LEU A 499 18.92 -8.85 8.17
N GLY A 500 18.41 -10.08 8.04
CA GLY A 500 19.16 -11.31 8.31
C GLY A 500 19.41 -12.23 7.11
N HIS A 501 18.81 -11.98 5.95
CA HIS A 501 18.89 -12.90 4.80
C HIS A 501 19.66 -12.26 3.64
N ALA A 502 20.96 -12.57 3.57
CA ALA A 502 21.59 -12.69 2.25
C ALA A 502 20.85 -13.82 1.51
N PRO A 503 20.50 -13.66 0.23
CA PRO A 503 19.88 -14.74 -0.52
C PRO A 503 20.81 -15.96 -0.47
N LEU A 504 20.25 -17.11 -0.10
CA LEU A 504 20.98 -18.38 -0.22
C LEU A 504 21.32 -18.59 -1.71
N PRO A 505 22.55 -19.03 -2.02
CA PRO A 505 23.05 -19.14 -3.38
C PRO A 505 22.28 -20.12 -4.26
#